data_AF-A0A8T4VUT6-F1
#
_entry.id   AF-A0A8T4VUT6-F1
#
_cell.length_a   1.000
_cell.length_b   1.000
_cell.length_c   1.000
_cell.angle_alpha   90.00
_cell.angle_beta   90.00
_cell.angle_gamma   90.00
#
_symmetry.space_group_name_H-M   'P 1'
#
loop_
_entity.id
_entity.type
_entity.pdbx_description
1 polymer ?
#
loop_
_entity_poly.entity_id
_entity_poly.type
_entity_poly.pdbx_seq_one_letter_code
_entity_poly.pdbx_strand_id
1 'polypeptide(L)'
;METIVISLGGSVLLADDTSISYYEELRKLLLSQTDKKIFIVVGGGPPARNYISRARSLKISEDLLDALGIAVTRVNALFLASQLQKNIYMIPHSVQEAVRLNQKIVIMGGTTPGHSTDFVGAELASETLADLFVIATNVDGVFDKDPR
;
A
#
# COMPACT_ATOMS: atom_id res chain seq x y z
N MET A 1 12.43 4.52 18.81
CA MET A 1 11.05 4.22 18.39
C MET A 1 11.19 3.35 17.17
N GLU A 2 10.78 2.09 17.26
CA GLU A 2 10.92 1.12 16.17
C GLU A 2 10.14 1.61 14.93
N THR A 3 10.76 1.53 13.76
CA THR A 3 10.18 1.93 12.47
C THR A 3 9.87 0.69 11.65
N ILE A 4 8.59 0.52 11.31
CA ILE A 4 8.10 -0.58 10.50
C ILE A 4 7.57 -0.03 9.18
N VAL A 5 7.96 -0.66 8.07
CA VAL A 5 7.35 -0.44 6.76
C VAL A 5 6.56 -1.66 6.35
N ILE A 6 5.33 -1.45 5.88
CA ILE A 6 4.42 -2.51 5.45
C ILE A 6 4.05 -2.26 3.99
N SER A 7 4.40 -3.17 3.09
CA SER A 7 3.73 -3.26 1.78
C SER A 7 2.46 -4.09 1.96
N LEU A 8 1.29 -3.43 1.91
CA LEU A 8 0.00 -4.08 2.03
C LEU A 8 -0.59 -4.34 0.64
N GLY A 9 -0.60 -5.59 0.23
CA GLY A 9 -1.13 -6.01 -1.06
C GLY A 9 -2.58 -5.56 -1.23
N GLY A 10 -2.89 -4.90 -2.35
CA GLY A 10 -4.27 -4.47 -2.63
C GLY A 10 -5.25 -5.63 -2.79
N SER A 11 -4.76 -6.84 -3.08
CA SER A 11 -5.58 -8.06 -3.11
C SER A 11 -5.80 -8.67 -1.73
N VAL A 12 -5.13 -8.16 -0.69
CA VAL A 12 -5.43 -8.49 0.72
C VAL A 12 -6.43 -7.47 1.26
N LEU A 13 -6.23 -6.19 0.91
CA LEU A 13 -7.08 -5.10 1.38
C LEU A 13 -8.46 -5.07 0.71
N LEU A 14 -8.55 -5.38 -0.59
CA LEU A 14 -9.77 -5.22 -1.41
C LEU A 14 -10.08 -6.49 -2.21
N ALA A 15 -10.00 -7.66 -1.59
CA ALA A 15 -10.55 -8.87 -2.19
C ALA A 15 -12.08 -8.87 -2.08
N ASP A 16 -12.75 -9.62 -2.96
CA ASP A 16 -14.21 -9.70 -2.98
C ASP A 16 -14.79 -10.33 -1.70
N ASP A 17 -14.00 -11.16 -1.02
CA ASP A 17 -14.33 -11.87 0.22
C ASP A 17 -13.81 -11.17 1.49
N THR A 18 -13.19 -9.99 1.37
CA THR A 18 -12.71 -9.23 2.54
C THR A 18 -13.89 -8.80 3.43
N SER A 19 -13.94 -9.33 4.65
CA SER A 19 -15.01 -9.06 5.61
C SER A 19 -14.88 -7.69 6.30
N ILE A 20 -15.98 -7.20 6.89
CA ILE A 20 -15.95 -6.00 7.74
C ILE A 20 -15.01 -6.19 8.94
N SER A 21 -15.02 -7.39 9.54
CA SER A 21 -14.19 -7.71 10.70
C SER A 21 -12.70 -7.58 10.42
N TYR A 22 -12.24 -7.88 9.19
CA TYR A 22 -10.86 -7.66 8.79
C TYR A 22 -10.44 -6.20 8.94
N TYR A 23 -11.27 -5.25 8.50
CA TYR A 23 -10.96 -3.82 8.63
C TYR A 23 -10.97 -3.35 10.08
N GLU A 24 -11.88 -3.88 10.90
CA GLU A 24 -11.93 -3.58 12.33
C GLU A 24 -10.68 -4.08 13.06
N GLU A 25 -10.25 -5.30 12.76
CA GLU A 25 -9.04 -5.92 13.30
C GLU A 25 -7.78 -5.20 12.83
N LEU A 26 -7.66 -4.90 11.53
CA LEU A 26 -6.55 -4.13 10.97
C LEU A 26 -6.44 -2.76 11.63
N ARG A 27 -7.57 -2.05 11.77
CA ARG A 27 -7.62 -0.77 12.48
C ARG A 27 -7.17 -0.92 13.92
N LYS A 28 -7.68 -1.91 14.65
CA LYS A 28 -7.30 -2.16 16.06
C LYS A 28 -5.81 -2.46 16.18
N LEU A 29 -5.28 -3.30 15.29
CA LEU A 29 -3.86 -3.64 15.22
C LEU A 29 -3.01 -2.38 15.03
N LEU A 30 -3.25 -1.60 13.98
CA LEU A 30 -2.48 -0.40 13.67
C LEU A 30 -2.52 0.65 14.80
N LEU A 31 -3.69 0.85 15.42
CA LEU A 31 -3.83 1.81 16.52
C LEU A 31 -3.17 1.31 17.82
N SER A 32 -3.09 0.00 18.04
CA SER A 32 -2.47 -0.59 19.25
C SER A 32 -0.95 -0.45 19.31
N GLN A 33 -0.27 -0.23 18.17
CA GLN A 33 1.20 -0.12 18.10
C GLN A 33 1.71 1.25 18.56
N THR A 34 1.37 1.69 19.78
CA THR A 34 1.60 3.07 20.29
C THR A 34 3.05 3.50 20.34
N ASP A 35 3.99 2.56 20.37
CA ASP A 35 5.43 2.72 20.52
C ASP A 35 6.22 2.64 19.20
N LYS A 36 5.52 2.55 18.05
CA LYS A 36 6.14 2.39 16.72
C LYS A 36 5.76 3.50 15.75
N LYS A 37 6.69 3.81 14.85
CA LYS A 37 6.43 4.57 13.61
C LYS A 37 6.09 3.56 12.52
N ILE A 38 4.96 3.74 11.86
CA ILE A 38 4.50 2.81 10.83
C ILE A 38 4.34 3.55 9.50
N PHE A 39 4.94 3.01 8.46
CA PHE A 39 4.66 3.38 7.09
C PHE A 39 3.95 2.24 6.39
N ILE A 40 2.94 2.56 5.57
CA ILE A 40 2.17 1.56 4.81
C ILE A 40 2.13 1.99 3.35
N VAL A 41 2.55 1.10 2.44
CA VAL A 41 2.38 1.26 0.99
C VAL A 41 1.26 0.32 0.56
N VAL A 42 0.17 0.87 0.02
CA VAL A 42 -1.03 0.10 -0.34
C VAL A 42 -1.01 -0.24 -1.82
N GLY A 43 -1.14 -1.53 -2.15
CA GLY A 43 -1.22 -2.05 -3.51
C GLY A 43 -2.55 -1.75 -4.24
N GLY A 44 -2.54 -1.91 -5.56
CA GLY A 44 -3.70 -1.59 -6.41
C GLY A 44 -4.82 -2.64 -6.42
N GLY A 45 -4.49 -3.92 -6.21
CA GLY A 45 -5.48 -5.00 -6.08
C GLY A 45 -6.36 -5.24 -7.33
N PRO A 46 -7.52 -5.92 -7.15
CA PRO A 46 -8.50 -6.11 -8.21
C PRO A 46 -8.95 -4.80 -8.88
N PRO A 47 -9.17 -3.68 -8.16
CA PRO A 47 -9.54 -2.41 -8.79
C PRO A 47 -8.52 -1.94 -9.84
N ALA A 48 -7.22 -1.95 -9.52
CA ALA A 48 -6.19 -1.52 -10.46
C ALA A 48 -6.12 -2.43 -11.69
N ARG A 49 -6.19 -3.75 -11.49
CA ARG A 49 -6.21 -4.73 -12.59
C ARG A 49 -7.40 -4.52 -13.54
N ASN A 50 -8.57 -4.14 -13.01
CA ASN A 50 -9.76 -3.86 -13.81
C ASN A 50 -9.56 -2.61 -14.68
N TYR A 51 -9.09 -1.50 -14.11
CA TYR A 51 -8.81 -0.28 -14.88
C TYR A 51 -7.72 -0.50 -15.93
N ILE A 52 -6.60 -1.13 -15.54
CA ILE A 52 -5.47 -1.39 -16.45
C ILE A 52 -5.90 -2.29 -17.61
N SER A 53 -6.66 -3.37 -17.36
CA SER A 53 -7.08 -4.29 -18.43
C SER A 53 -8.03 -3.63 -19.43
N ARG A 54 -8.97 -2.80 -18.97
CA ARG A 54 -9.84 -2.01 -19.83
C ARG A 54 -9.06 -0.99 -20.65
N ALA A 55 -8.18 -0.22 -20.00
CA ALA A 55 -7.36 0.78 -20.67
C ALA A 55 -6.42 0.16 -21.71
N ARG A 56 -5.82 -1.00 -21.42
CA ARG A 56 -5.00 -1.78 -22.37
C ARG A 56 -5.82 -2.24 -23.57
N SER A 57 -7.07 -2.67 -23.35
CA SER A 57 -7.99 -3.06 -24.44
C SER A 57 -8.33 -1.89 -25.36
N LEU A 58 -8.23 -0.65 -24.85
CA LEU A 58 -8.37 0.59 -25.62
C LEU A 58 -7.06 1.08 -26.24
N LYS A 59 -5.97 0.29 -26.17
CA LYS A 59 -4.63 0.61 -26.71
C LYS A 59 -4.00 1.88 -26.10
N ILE A 60 -4.30 2.17 -24.84
CA ILE A 60 -3.64 3.23 -24.08
C ILE A 60 -2.17 2.82 -23.81
N SER A 61 -1.25 3.80 -23.81
CA SER A 61 0.18 3.56 -23.59
C SER A 61 0.49 2.98 -22.21
N GLU A 62 1.53 2.14 -22.10
CA GLU A 62 1.92 1.50 -20.83
C GLU A 62 2.21 2.54 -19.73
N ASP A 63 2.84 3.69 -20.05
CA ASP A 63 3.05 4.78 -19.08
C ASP A 63 1.74 5.28 -18.45
N LEU A 64 0.66 5.36 -19.24
CA LEU A 64 -0.65 5.75 -18.75
C LEU A 64 -1.34 4.61 -17.99
N LEU A 65 -1.07 3.35 -18.34
CA LEU A 65 -1.56 2.20 -17.58
C LEU A 65 -0.95 2.18 -16.17
N ASP A 66 0.34 2.46 -16.06
CA ASP A 66 1.02 2.60 -14.78
C ASP A 66 0.49 3.78 -13.99
N ALA A 67 0.26 4.93 -14.64
CA ALA A 67 -0.35 6.09 -14.00
C ALA A 67 -1.75 5.77 -13.44
N LEU A 68 -2.56 5.01 -14.17
CA LEU A 68 -3.86 4.51 -13.69
C LEU A 68 -3.70 3.57 -12.50
N GLY A 69 -2.75 2.64 -12.56
CA GLY A 69 -2.43 1.74 -11.44
C GLY A 69 -2.05 2.50 -10.18
N ILE A 70 -1.16 3.49 -10.31
CA ILE A 70 -0.71 4.38 -9.24
C ILE A 70 -1.89 5.18 -8.68
N ALA A 71 -2.74 5.76 -9.54
CA ALA A 71 -3.92 6.49 -9.08
C ALA A 71 -4.82 5.60 -8.21
N VAL A 72 -5.07 4.37 -8.64
CA VAL A 72 -5.89 3.41 -7.88
C VAL A 72 -5.23 3.03 -6.55
N THR A 73 -3.90 2.82 -6.52
CA THR A 73 -3.20 2.54 -5.26
C THR A 73 -3.38 3.67 -4.23
N ARG A 74 -3.41 4.93 -4.69
CA ARG A 74 -3.62 6.10 -3.82
C ARG A 74 -5.07 6.23 -3.36
N VAL A 75 -6.04 5.83 -4.18
CA VAL A 75 -7.45 5.68 -3.75
C VAL A 75 -7.56 4.62 -2.64
N ASN A 76 -6.90 3.47 -2.81
CA ASN A 76 -6.88 2.42 -1.78
C ASN A 76 -6.18 2.88 -0.49
N ALA A 77 -5.09 3.64 -0.62
CA ALA A 77 -4.41 4.27 0.50
C ALA A 77 -5.31 5.24 1.27
N LEU A 78 -6.06 6.08 0.54
CA LEU A 78 -7.04 7.00 1.13
C LEU A 78 -8.17 6.24 1.83
N PHE A 79 -8.65 5.15 1.24
CA PHE A 79 -9.66 4.28 1.86
C PHE A 79 -9.16 3.74 3.21
N LEU A 80 -7.96 3.15 3.27
CA LEU A 80 -7.40 2.68 4.55
C LEU A 80 -7.20 3.83 5.54
N ALA A 81 -6.68 4.97 5.09
CA ALA A 81 -6.48 6.13 5.93
C ALA A 81 -7.78 6.68 6.53
N SER A 82 -8.89 6.64 5.78
CA SER A 82 -10.21 7.08 6.25
C SER A 82 -10.74 6.27 7.44
N GLN A 83 -10.27 5.03 7.62
CA GLN A 83 -10.62 4.18 8.75
C GLN A 83 -9.86 4.57 10.03
N LEU A 84 -8.79 5.35 9.91
CA LEU A 84 -7.99 5.85 11.02
C LEU A 84 -8.49 7.25 11.39
N GLN A 85 -9.20 7.35 12.53
CA GLN A 85 -9.97 8.53 12.96
C GLN A 85 -9.16 9.80 13.31
N LYS A 86 -7.90 9.94 12.86
CA LYS A 86 -7.06 11.11 13.15
C LYS A 86 -6.25 11.52 11.92
N ASN A 87 -6.52 12.71 11.36
CA ASN A 87 -5.63 13.58 10.56
C ASN A 87 -4.73 12.96 9.47
N ILE A 88 -4.94 11.70 9.06
CA ILE A 88 -4.22 11.05 7.96
C ILE A 88 -5.04 11.29 6.69
N TYR A 89 -5.07 12.55 6.24
CA TYR A 89 -5.73 12.90 4.98
C TYR A 89 -4.74 13.12 3.82
N MET A 90 -3.44 13.25 4.14
CA MET A 90 -2.41 13.48 3.16
C MET A 90 -1.80 12.15 2.74
N ILE A 91 -2.14 11.70 1.54
CA ILE A 91 -1.50 10.56 0.87
C ILE A 91 -0.29 11.13 0.12
N PRO A 92 0.95 10.87 0.56
CA PRO A 92 2.14 11.38 -0.10
C PRO A 92 2.32 10.71 -1.47
N HIS A 93 2.87 11.45 -2.43
CA HIS A 93 3.05 11.01 -3.81
C HIS A 93 4.49 10.54 -4.10
N SER A 94 5.41 10.76 -3.16
CA SER A 94 6.80 10.31 -3.21
C SER A 94 7.26 9.77 -1.85
N VAL A 95 8.30 8.95 -1.86
CA VAL A 95 8.95 8.46 -0.63
C VAL A 95 9.45 9.64 0.21
N GLN A 96 10.04 10.65 -0.42
CA GLN A 96 10.57 11.83 0.28
C GLN A 96 9.44 12.65 0.93
N GLU A 97 8.26 12.75 0.31
CA GLU A 97 7.09 13.33 0.97
C GLU A 97 6.67 12.51 2.19
N ALA A 98 6.60 11.18 2.05
CA ALA A 98 6.23 10.28 3.15
C ALA A 98 7.18 10.42 4.35
N VAL A 99 8.50 10.46 4.12
CA VAL A 99 9.51 10.60 5.18
C VAL A 99 9.37 11.91 5.96
N ARG A 100 8.97 13.00 5.29
CA ARG A 100 8.78 14.32 5.92
C ARG A 100 7.52 14.41 6.80
N LEU A 101 6.61 13.46 6.69
CA LEU A 101 5.37 13.44 7.46
C LEU A 101 5.64 13.04 8.93
N ASN A 102 5.30 13.92 9.86
CA ASN A 102 5.47 13.71 11.29
C ASN A 102 4.33 12.89 11.95
N GLN A 103 3.48 12.24 11.15
CA GLN A 103 2.39 11.39 11.64
C GLN A 103 2.95 10.04 12.10
N LYS A 104 2.37 9.46 13.16
CA LYS A 104 2.77 8.13 13.65
C LYS A 104 2.55 7.02 12.61
N ILE A 105 1.46 7.10 11.88
CA ILE A 105 1.12 6.20 10.78
C ILE A 105 1.07 7.04 9.51
N VAL A 106 1.88 6.67 8.52
CA VAL A 106 1.91 7.29 7.19
C VAL A 106 1.46 6.25 6.18
N ILE A 107 0.47 6.57 5.36
CA ILE A 107 -0.10 5.65 4.37
C ILE A 107 0.07 6.28 3.00
N MET A 108 0.61 5.51 2.06
CA MET A 108 0.85 5.95 0.69
C MET A 108 0.46 4.88 -0.33
N GLY A 109 0.39 5.27 -1.59
CA GLY A 109 0.28 4.35 -2.73
C GLY A 109 1.59 4.26 -3.50
N GLY A 110 1.52 3.90 -4.78
CA GLY A 110 2.63 3.97 -5.72
C GLY A 110 3.11 5.40 -5.98
N THR A 111 4.34 5.52 -6.46
CA THR A 111 5.04 6.79 -6.69
C THR A 111 5.13 7.12 -8.17
N THR A 112 5.97 6.38 -8.90
CA THR A 112 6.29 6.60 -10.31
C THR A 112 6.06 5.33 -11.14
N PRO A 113 5.79 5.44 -12.45
CA PRO A 113 5.68 4.30 -13.37
C PRO A 113 6.90 3.36 -13.33
N GLY A 114 6.69 2.11 -13.73
CA GLY A 114 7.72 1.06 -13.77
C GLY A 114 7.98 0.35 -12.44
N HIS A 115 7.34 0.77 -11.33
CA HIS A 115 7.59 0.20 -10.01
C HIS A 115 6.33 -0.45 -9.40
N SER A 116 6.52 -1.60 -8.74
CA SER A 116 5.49 -2.20 -7.89
C SER A 116 5.41 -1.47 -6.54
N THR A 117 4.35 -1.72 -5.78
CA THR A 117 4.25 -1.19 -4.41
C THR A 117 5.23 -1.84 -3.44
N ASP A 118 5.70 -3.07 -3.72
CA ASP A 118 6.76 -3.70 -2.93
C ASP A 118 8.10 -2.97 -3.13
N PHE A 119 8.40 -2.53 -4.36
CA PHE A 119 9.58 -1.70 -4.63
C PHE A 119 9.50 -0.37 -3.86
N VAL A 120 8.35 0.31 -3.91
CA VAL A 120 8.14 1.56 -3.15
C VAL A 120 8.26 1.32 -1.64
N GLY A 121 7.75 0.19 -1.13
CA GLY A 121 7.92 -0.22 0.27
C GLY A 121 9.38 -0.44 0.65
N ALA A 122 10.16 -1.09 -0.22
CA ALA A 122 11.58 -1.30 0.00
C ALA A 122 12.38 0.02 -0.04
N GLU A 123 12.07 0.91 -0.98
CA GLU A 123 12.67 2.25 -1.05
C GLU A 123 12.36 3.04 0.24
N LEU A 124 11.10 3.02 0.68
CA LEU A 124 10.69 3.69 1.92
C LEU A 124 11.35 3.09 3.17
N ALA A 125 11.51 1.77 3.22
CA ALA A 125 12.23 1.08 4.30
C ALA A 125 13.70 1.49 4.35
N SER A 126 14.35 1.60 3.18
CA SER A 126 15.73 2.08 3.07
C SER A 126 15.86 3.54 3.53
N GLU A 127 15.02 4.43 3.04
CA GLU A 127 15.06 5.88 3.35
C GLU A 127 14.74 6.18 4.81
N THR A 128 13.91 5.35 5.45
CA THR A 128 13.53 5.52 6.86
C THR A 128 14.42 4.73 7.83
N LEU A 129 15.40 3.97 7.32
CA LEU A 129 16.23 3.04 8.09
C LEU A 129 15.35 2.10 8.95
N ALA A 130 14.32 1.53 8.33
CA ALA A 130 13.33 0.72 9.03
C ALA A 130 13.95 -0.52 9.67
N ASP A 131 13.51 -0.82 10.90
CA ASP A 131 13.90 -2.01 11.64
C ASP A 131 13.26 -3.27 11.05
N LEU A 132 12.10 -3.13 10.41
CA LEU A 132 11.36 -4.23 9.80
C LEU A 132 10.62 -3.79 8.53
N PHE A 133 10.76 -4.58 7.46
CA PHE A 133 9.95 -4.49 6.26
C PHE A 133 9.05 -5.72 6.12
N VAL A 134 7.74 -5.50 6.10
CA VAL A 134 6.72 -6.56 6.01
C VAL A 134 6.01 -6.48 4.66
N ILE A 135 5.94 -7.61 3.95
CA ILE A 135 5.10 -7.75 2.76
C ILE A 135 3.85 -8.56 3.14
N ALA A 136 2.73 -7.87 3.31
CA ALA A 136 1.43 -8.49 3.58
C ALA A 136 0.74 -8.81 2.25
N THR A 137 0.92 -10.05 1.80
CA THR A 137 0.42 -10.56 0.50
C THR A 137 -0.67 -11.63 0.68
N ASN A 138 -1.25 -12.12 -0.41
CA ASN A 138 -2.33 -13.10 -0.43
C ASN A 138 -1.84 -14.56 -0.61
N VAL A 139 -0.57 -14.81 -0.31
CA VAL A 139 0.05 -16.13 -0.23
C VAL A 139 0.71 -16.27 1.13
N ASP A 140 0.80 -17.49 1.65
CA ASP A 140 1.27 -17.74 3.02
C ASP A 140 2.75 -17.38 3.25
N GLY A 141 3.52 -17.27 2.18
CA GLY A 141 4.94 -16.93 2.24
C GLY A 141 5.65 -17.15 0.91
N VAL A 142 6.96 -17.32 1.00
CA VAL A 142 7.81 -17.64 -0.15
C VAL A 142 7.85 -19.16 -0.33
N PHE A 143 7.48 -19.61 -1.53
CA PHE A 143 7.52 -21.00 -1.95
C PHE A 143 8.62 -21.22 -3.00
N ASP A 144 8.98 -22.47 -3.26
CA ASP A 144 9.93 -22.87 -4.31
C ASP A 144 9.37 -22.67 -5.72
N LYS A 145 8.05 -22.65 -5.86
CA LYS A 145 7.30 -22.40 -7.11
C LYS A 145 6.08 -21.53 -6.83
N ASP A 146 5.50 -20.96 -7.88
CA ASP A 146 4.20 -20.29 -7.77
C ASP A 146 3.17 -21.29 -7.22
N PRO A 147 2.55 -21.03 -6.05
CA PRO A 147 1.56 -21.93 -5.47
C PRO A 147 0.22 -21.92 -6.21
N ARG A 148 0.10 -21.17 -7.33
CA ARG A 148 -1.13 -21.01 -8.13
C ARG A 148 -0.95 -21.42 -9.58
#